data_AF-A0A7S1BSQ3-F1
#
_entry.id   AF-A0A7S1BSQ3-F1
#
_cell.length_a   1.000
_cell.length_b   1.000
_cell.length_c   1.000
_cell.angle_alpha   90.00
_cell.angle_beta   90.00
_cell.angle_gamma   90.00
#
_symmetry.space_group_name_H-M   'P 1'
#
loop_
_entity.id
_entity.type
_entity.pdbx_description
1 polymer ?
#
loop_
_entity_poly.entity_id
_entity_poly.type
_entity_poly.pdbx_seq_one_letter_code
_entity_poly.pdbx_strand_id
1 'polypeptide(L)'
;IHRKKSAMLVKRTTMSLRREDGPKPTILVPHGQYCQWPHLILLCFAITSVEVLPTALSFTVLPPLYRSPHAGYSRHLRQVEVDGKHGGLRLSGSSDDIEQLEKIYDLRRFTKPDTVVSTVSSDSRRAATFTVLISACGAILGPFLDSYHSAFGVLQYDHPLLPLGDDLSGFLTTATWVPPLFGLAGFIIGWLYLLLDLYFSDGGGWISVNADVNKLYPDVPKILAGISLFTFQYWLSGFLFLNGADRLTITAIISVIAAGGFVTFDGTVAGLLVSLATAIGGPLIEYGLIHTLVGTGEGYHYTDSGEFGWGFPLWIIPVHQSN
;
A
#
# COMPACT_ATOMS: atom_id res chain seq x y z
N ILE A 1 71.51 29.61 -0.36
CA ILE A 1 70.66 28.41 -0.17
C ILE A 1 70.12 28.44 1.26
N HIS A 2 68.94 29.03 1.48
CA HIS A 2 68.14 28.85 2.72
C HIS A 2 66.73 29.40 2.47
N ARG A 3 65.80 28.51 2.12
CA ARG A 3 64.36 28.82 2.09
C ARG A 3 63.77 28.52 3.47
N LYS A 4 63.26 29.54 4.14
CA LYS A 4 62.37 29.40 5.32
C LYS A 4 61.05 28.79 4.84
N LYS A 5 60.71 27.59 5.34
CA LYS A 5 59.37 27.01 5.25
C LYS A 5 58.56 27.54 6.43
N SER A 6 57.54 28.34 6.15
CA SER A 6 56.51 28.70 7.13
C SER A 6 55.54 27.54 7.26
N ALA A 7 55.48 26.93 8.44
CA ALA A 7 54.49 25.92 8.79
C ALA A 7 53.16 26.61 9.11
N MET A 8 52.13 26.31 8.33
CA MET A 8 50.75 26.74 8.57
C MET A 8 50.14 25.79 9.59
N LEU A 9 50.00 26.25 10.83
CA LEU A 9 49.35 25.53 11.91
C LEU A 9 47.83 25.59 11.72
N VAL A 10 47.25 24.58 11.07
CA VAL A 10 45.79 24.41 10.98
C VAL A 10 45.28 23.94 12.34
N LYS A 11 44.79 24.88 13.15
CA LYS A 11 44.10 24.60 14.40
C LYS A 11 42.74 23.97 14.07
N ARG A 12 42.67 22.63 14.17
CA ARG A 12 41.43 21.86 13.99
C ARG A 12 40.57 22.05 15.24
N THR A 13 39.68 23.04 15.21
CA THR A 13 38.68 23.25 16.26
C THR A 13 37.61 22.17 16.14
N THR A 14 37.73 21.09 16.91
CA THR A 14 36.67 20.12 17.10
C THR A 14 35.54 20.80 17.88
N MET A 15 34.52 21.26 17.16
CA MET A 15 33.26 21.75 17.72
C MET A 15 32.49 20.54 18.26
N SER A 16 32.66 20.26 19.54
CA SER A 16 31.79 19.35 20.28
C SER A 16 30.43 20.04 20.45
N LEU A 17 29.50 19.77 19.54
CA LEU A 17 28.08 20.13 19.71
C LEU A 17 27.54 19.32 20.89
N ARG A 18 27.64 19.91 22.08
CA ARG A 18 26.91 19.45 23.26
C ARG A 18 25.45 19.80 22.99
N ARG A 19 24.64 18.79 22.67
CA ARG A 19 23.18 18.92 22.55
C ARG A 19 22.69 19.31 23.95
N GLU A 20 22.37 20.58 24.14
CA GLU A 20 21.67 20.99 25.35
C GLU A 20 20.25 20.44 25.25
N ASP A 21 19.94 19.43 26.07
CA ASP A 21 18.60 18.92 26.27
C ASP A 21 17.79 20.01 27.01
N GLY A 22 17.40 21.04 26.27
CA GLY A 22 16.41 22.01 26.74
C GLY A 22 15.14 21.28 27.16
N PRO A 23 14.38 21.82 28.14
CA PRO A 23 13.13 21.22 28.57
C PRO A 23 12.23 21.02 27.35
N LYS A 24 11.86 19.75 27.08
CA LYS A 24 10.95 19.41 25.99
C LYS A 24 9.71 20.31 26.13
N PRO A 25 9.26 21.01 25.08
CA PRO A 25 8.06 21.81 25.15
C PRO A 25 6.92 20.91 25.63
N THR A 26 6.37 21.23 26.80
CA THR A 26 5.18 20.57 27.32
C THR A 26 4.03 21.01 26.42
N ILE A 27 3.75 20.24 25.37
CA ILE A 27 2.56 20.42 24.56
C ILE A 27 1.39 20.07 25.48
N LEU A 28 0.73 21.10 26.02
CA LEU A 28 -0.51 20.95 26.78
C LEU A 28 -1.60 20.55 25.80
N VAL A 29 -1.69 19.26 25.51
CA VAL A 29 -2.82 18.74 24.76
C VAL A 29 -4.02 18.68 25.72
N PRO A 30 -5.17 19.26 25.38
CA PRO A 30 -6.36 19.17 26.22
C PRO A 30 -6.77 17.69 26.38
N HIS A 31 -6.56 17.15 27.58
CA HIS A 31 -6.79 15.75 27.97
C HIS A 31 -8.24 15.24 27.74
N GLY A 32 -9.18 16.08 27.27
CA GLY A 32 -10.58 15.73 27.05
C GLY A 32 -10.99 15.33 25.64
N GLN A 33 -10.17 15.54 24.60
CA GLN A 33 -10.60 15.34 23.21
C GLN A 33 -10.36 13.92 22.64
N TYR A 34 -9.58 13.08 23.32
CA TYR A 34 -9.21 11.76 22.79
C TYR A 34 -10.23 10.63 23.01
N CYS A 35 -11.29 10.87 23.80
CA CYS A 35 -12.27 9.80 24.11
C CYS A 35 -13.29 9.49 23.00
N GLN A 36 -13.35 10.26 21.90
CA GLN A 36 -14.37 10.05 20.85
C GLN A 36 -13.90 9.27 19.61
N TRP A 37 -12.61 8.96 19.49
CA TRP A 37 -12.05 8.29 18.31
C TRP A 37 -12.48 6.82 18.07
N PRO A 38 -12.83 6.00 19.08
CA PRO A 38 -13.36 4.65 18.82
C PRO A 38 -14.69 4.67 18.04
N HIS A 39 -15.50 5.71 18.23
CA HIS A 39 -16.76 5.88 17.50
C HIS A 39 -16.54 6.32 16.05
N LEU A 40 -15.42 6.99 15.75
CA LEU A 40 -15.00 7.34 14.38
C LEU A 40 -14.61 6.11 13.57
N ILE A 41 -13.86 5.17 14.15
CA ILE A 41 -13.53 3.90 13.48
C ILE A 41 -14.84 3.20 13.09
N LEU A 42 -15.81 3.16 14.00
CA LEU A 42 -17.15 2.63 13.74
C LEU A 42 -17.96 3.45 12.72
N LEU A 43 -17.78 4.76 12.63
CA LEU A 43 -18.45 5.63 11.66
C LEU A 43 -17.85 5.49 10.25
N CYS A 44 -16.53 5.43 10.11
CA CYS A 44 -15.86 5.10 8.86
C CYS A 44 -16.25 3.69 8.40
N PHE A 45 -16.39 2.75 9.34
CA PHE A 45 -17.00 1.44 9.10
C PHE A 45 -18.44 1.58 8.60
N ALA A 46 -19.29 2.39 9.25
CA ALA A 46 -20.68 2.55 8.86
C ALA A 46 -20.83 3.19 7.46
N ILE A 47 -20.03 4.21 7.15
CA ILE A 47 -20.07 4.91 5.85
C ILE A 47 -19.60 3.98 4.72
N THR A 48 -18.53 3.23 4.93
CA THR A 48 -18.06 2.22 3.95
C THR A 48 -19.03 1.03 3.83
N SER A 49 -19.69 0.64 4.91
CA SER A 49 -20.62 -0.50 4.94
C SER A 49 -22.03 -0.20 4.42
N VAL A 50 -22.48 1.06 4.41
CA VAL A 50 -23.87 1.40 4.04
C VAL A 50 -24.00 1.80 2.57
N GLU A 51 -22.99 2.45 1.97
CA GLU A 51 -23.08 2.91 0.56
C GLU A 51 -22.23 2.08 -0.43
N VAL A 52 -21.06 1.59 -0.02
CA VAL A 52 -20.19 0.78 -0.90
C VAL A 52 -20.66 -0.67 -0.94
N LEU A 53 -21.19 -1.19 0.16
CA LEU A 53 -21.59 -2.60 0.29
C LEU A 53 -22.70 -3.04 -0.68
N PRO A 54 -23.81 -2.28 -0.92
CA PRO A 54 -24.84 -2.71 -1.87
C PRO A 54 -24.34 -2.69 -3.32
N THR A 55 -23.46 -1.73 -3.63
CA THR A 55 -22.85 -1.58 -4.96
C THR A 55 -21.81 -2.66 -5.21
N ALA A 56 -20.93 -2.94 -4.23
CA ALA A 56 -19.94 -4.02 -4.26
C ALA A 56 -20.58 -5.43 -4.23
N LEU A 57 -21.69 -5.61 -3.50
CA LEU A 57 -22.45 -6.86 -3.49
C LEU A 57 -23.09 -7.16 -4.85
N SER A 58 -23.45 -6.10 -5.61
CA SER A 58 -23.88 -6.23 -7.00
C SER A 58 -22.74 -6.61 -7.96
N PHE A 59 -21.47 -6.41 -7.56
CA PHE A 59 -20.28 -6.87 -8.30
C PHE A 59 -19.83 -8.28 -7.93
N THR A 60 -20.08 -8.77 -6.70
CA THR A 60 -19.81 -10.17 -6.31
C THR A 60 -20.77 -11.18 -6.95
N VAL A 61 -21.88 -10.73 -7.52
CA VAL A 61 -22.65 -11.55 -8.48
C VAL A 61 -21.98 -11.40 -9.86
N LEU A 62 -20.77 -11.93 -9.98
CA LEU A 62 -20.27 -12.33 -11.28
C LEU A 62 -21.29 -13.33 -11.85
N PRO A 63 -21.87 -13.14 -13.06
CA PRO A 63 -22.32 -14.30 -13.79
C PRO A 63 -21.11 -15.25 -13.90
N PRO A 64 -21.27 -16.57 -13.72
CA PRO A 64 -20.17 -17.52 -13.76
C PRO A 64 -19.60 -17.55 -15.18
N LEU A 65 -18.73 -16.59 -15.51
CA LEU A 65 -18.01 -16.49 -16.76
C LEU A 65 -16.78 -17.41 -16.75
N TYR A 66 -16.89 -18.59 -16.13
CA TYR A 66 -16.06 -19.75 -16.43
C TYR A 66 -16.63 -21.02 -15.78
N ARG A 67 -17.86 -21.41 -16.11
CA ARG A 67 -18.17 -22.85 -16.06
C ARG A 67 -17.39 -23.49 -17.20
N SER A 68 -16.22 -24.06 -16.88
CA SER A 68 -15.48 -24.91 -17.81
C SER A 68 -16.46 -25.92 -18.43
N PRO A 69 -16.63 -25.96 -19.76
CA PRO A 69 -17.51 -26.92 -20.41
C PRO A 69 -17.01 -28.38 -20.30
N HIS A 70 -15.84 -28.62 -19.69
CA HIS A 70 -15.12 -29.88 -19.79
C HIS A 70 -14.83 -30.56 -18.45
N ALA A 71 -15.75 -30.48 -17.48
CA ALA A 71 -15.70 -31.36 -16.30
C ALA A 71 -15.89 -32.87 -16.62
N GLY A 72 -16.05 -33.24 -17.91
CA GLY A 72 -16.19 -34.63 -18.38
C GLY A 72 -14.93 -35.27 -18.97
N TYR A 73 -13.80 -34.55 -19.13
CA TYR A 73 -12.67 -35.04 -19.94
C TYR A 73 -11.46 -35.54 -19.11
N SER A 74 -11.69 -36.17 -17.95
CA SER A 74 -10.62 -36.60 -17.04
C SER A 74 -10.42 -38.13 -16.95
N ARG A 75 -10.78 -38.90 -17.99
CA ARG A 75 -10.64 -40.37 -17.95
C ARG A 75 -9.71 -41.04 -18.97
N HIS A 76 -9.03 -40.31 -19.86
CA HIS A 76 -8.24 -40.95 -20.94
C HIS A 76 -6.80 -40.44 -21.13
N LEU A 77 -6.16 -39.87 -20.10
CA LEU A 77 -4.71 -39.68 -20.15
C LEU A 77 -4.01 -41.01 -19.81
N ARG A 78 -3.66 -41.76 -20.85
CA ARG A 78 -2.77 -42.93 -20.78
C ARG A 78 -1.41 -42.52 -20.20
N GLN A 79 -0.82 -43.46 -19.47
CA GLN A 79 0.52 -43.37 -18.88
C GLN A 79 1.56 -42.82 -19.86
N VAL A 80 2.23 -41.75 -19.47
CA VAL A 80 3.49 -41.31 -20.09
C VAL A 80 4.58 -42.22 -19.53
N GLU A 81 5.05 -43.16 -20.35
CA GLU A 81 6.15 -44.06 -20.00
C GLU A 81 7.48 -43.36 -20.32
N VAL A 82 8.31 -43.15 -19.30
CA VAL A 82 9.65 -42.58 -19.46
C VAL A 82 10.60 -43.73 -19.80
N ASP A 83 11.05 -43.78 -21.05
CA ASP A 83 12.00 -44.80 -21.51
C ASP A 83 13.38 -44.57 -20.86
N GLY A 84 13.80 -45.51 -20.03
CA GLY A 84 14.95 -45.38 -19.13
C GLY A 84 16.33 -45.51 -19.79
N LYS A 85 16.43 -45.70 -21.11
CA LYS A 85 17.75 -45.93 -21.77
C LYS A 85 18.29 -44.75 -22.57
N HIS A 86 17.45 -43.86 -23.06
CA HIS A 86 17.86 -42.64 -23.73
C HIS A 86 16.89 -41.55 -23.27
N GLY A 87 17.35 -40.53 -22.54
CA GLY A 87 16.50 -39.51 -21.89
C GLY A 87 15.70 -38.60 -22.83
N GLY A 88 15.17 -39.12 -23.95
CA GLY A 88 14.19 -38.47 -24.80
C GLY A 88 12.79 -38.92 -24.39
N LEU A 89 11.94 -37.95 -24.05
CA LEU A 89 10.49 -38.13 -23.97
C LEU A 89 9.97 -38.50 -25.36
N ARG A 90 9.60 -39.77 -25.57
CA ARG A 90 8.97 -40.24 -26.80
C ARG A 90 7.45 -40.26 -26.60
N LEU A 91 6.78 -39.21 -27.07
CA LEU A 91 5.32 -39.17 -27.09
C LEU A 91 4.81 -40.11 -28.19
N SER A 92 4.31 -41.28 -27.79
CA SER A 92 3.61 -42.21 -28.68
C SER A 92 2.13 -41.80 -28.76
N GLY A 93 1.84 -40.77 -29.56
CA GLY A 93 0.48 -40.34 -29.91
C GLY A 93 0.23 -40.39 -31.41
N SER A 94 -1.03 -40.47 -31.84
CA SER A 94 -1.41 -40.27 -33.24
C SER A 94 -0.86 -38.92 -33.75
N SER A 95 -0.60 -38.78 -35.05
CA SER A 95 -0.27 -37.47 -35.65
C SER A 95 -1.30 -36.39 -35.26
N ASP A 96 -2.56 -36.80 -35.07
CA ASP A 96 -3.65 -35.95 -34.62
C ASP A 96 -3.50 -35.52 -33.14
N ASP A 97 -2.91 -36.37 -32.29
CA ASP A 97 -2.65 -36.06 -30.88
C ASP A 97 -1.49 -35.05 -30.74
N ILE A 98 -0.48 -35.15 -31.62
CA ILE A 98 0.63 -34.19 -31.68
C ILE A 98 0.16 -32.85 -32.23
N GLU A 99 -0.68 -32.82 -33.27
CA GLU A 99 -1.27 -31.58 -33.79
C GLU A 99 -2.23 -30.93 -32.77
N GLN A 100 -2.98 -31.72 -32.00
CA GLN A 100 -3.78 -31.19 -30.89
C GLN A 100 -2.92 -30.65 -29.76
N LEU A 101 -1.81 -31.33 -29.42
CA LEU A 101 -0.87 -30.84 -28.42
C LEU A 101 -0.14 -29.57 -28.89
N GLU A 102 0.23 -29.47 -30.16
CA GLU A 102 0.78 -28.23 -30.73
C GLU A 102 -0.26 -27.11 -30.74
N LYS A 103 -1.54 -27.37 -31.08
CA LYS A 103 -2.62 -26.38 -30.91
C LYS A 103 -2.81 -25.95 -29.45
N ILE A 104 -2.68 -26.88 -28.50
CA ILE A 104 -2.73 -26.59 -27.05
C ILE A 104 -1.49 -25.80 -26.60
N TYR A 105 -0.31 -26.04 -27.18
CA TYR A 105 0.92 -25.30 -26.91
C TYR A 105 0.97 -23.93 -27.60
N ASP A 106 0.38 -23.78 -28.78
CA ASP A 106 0.28 -22.50 -29.50
C ASP A 106 -0.83 -21.63 -28.89
N LEU A 107 -1.85 -22.22 -28.26
CA LEU A 107 -2.78 -21.53 -27.37
C LEU A 107 -2.11 -20.97 -26.10
N ARG A 108 -0.99 -21.56 -25.64
CA ARG A 108 -0.16 -20.96 -24.57
C ARG A 108 0.75 -19.83 -25.04
N ARG A 109 0.90 -19.61 -26.35
CA ARG A 109 1.70 -18.51 -26.91
C ARG A 109 0.95 -17.18 -27.01
N PHE A 110 -0.36 -17.19 -26.71
CA PHE A 110 -1.19 -15.99 -26.56
C PHE A 110 -1.36 -15.57 -25.10
N THR A 111 -0.28 -15.56 -24.31
CA THR A 111 -0.24 -14.79 -23.06
C THR A 111 0.62 -13.57 -23.30
N LYS A 112 -0.01 -12.54 -23.87
CA LYS A 112 0.60 -11.24 -24.16
C LYS A 112 -0.38 -10.14 -23.74
N PRO A 113 0.10 -8.93 -23.43
CA PRO A 113 -0.63 -7.76 -22.90
C PRO A 113 -2.05 -7.48 -23.43
N ASP A 114 -2.41 -8.09 -24.55
CA ASP A 114 -3.76 -8.16 -25.09
C ASP A 114 -4.80 -8.69 -24.09
N THR A 115 -4.51 -9.61 -23.15
CA THR A 115 -5.48 -10.05 -22.12
C THR A 115 -5.84 -8.94 -21.14
N VAL A 116 -4.85 -8.17 -20.68
CA VAL A 116 -5.07 -7.04 -19.76
C VAL A 116 -5.82 -5.92 -20.45
N VAL A 117 -5.34 -5.50 -21.63
CA VAL A 117 -5.97 -4.43 -22.41
C VAL A 117 -7.37 -4.84 -22.84
N SER A 118 -7.60 -6.07 -23.29
CA SER A 118 -8.94 -6.57 -23.65
C SER A 118 -9.86 -6.66 -22.45
N THR A 119 -9.40 -7.11 -21.28
CA THR A 119 -10.22 -7.17 -20.06
C THR A 119 -10.65 -5.76 -19.64
N VAL A 120 -9.71 -4.82 -19.59
CA VAL A 120 -9.99 -3.42 -19.22
C VAL A 120 -10.86 -2.72 -20.26
N SER A 121 -10.64 -2.95 -21.55
CA SER A 121 -11.40 -2.32 -22.63
C SER A 121 -12.75 -2.99 -22.90
N SER A 122 -12.96 -4.23 -22.45
CA SER A 122 -14.22 -4.97 -22.67
C SER A 122 -15.42 -4.34 -21.97
N ASP A 123 -15.21 -3.65 -20.85
CA ASP A 123 -16.26 -2.92 -20.12
C ASP A 123 -15.70 -1.62 -19.52
N SER A 124 -15.68 -0.57 -20.35
CA SER A 124 -15.19 0.76 -19.95
C SER A 124 -15.99 1.38 -18.80
N ARG A 125 -17.27 1.02 -18.63
CA ARG A 125 -18.10 1.50 -17.52
C ARG A 125 -17.64 0.90 -16.20
N ARG A 126 -17.30 -0.39 -16.18
CA ARG A 126 -16.73 -1.05 -14.99
C ARG A 126 -15.39 -0.44 -14.63
N ALA A 127 -14.49 -0.28 -15.59
CA ALA A 127 -13.18 0.33 -15.36
C ALA A 127 -13.27 1.77 -14.82
N ALA A 128 -14.17 2.58 -15.39
CA ALA A 128 -14.44 3.93 -14.91
C ALA A 128 -15.02 3.93 -13.48
N THR A 129 -15.98 3.04 -13.21
CA THR A 129 -16.60 2.90 -11.88
C THR A 129 -15.58 2.50 -10.83
N PHE A 130 -14.76 1.48 -11.12
CA PHE A 130 -13.65 1.05 -10.26
C PHE A 130 -12.71 2.21 -9.96
N THR A 131 -12.26 2.92 -10.99
CA THR A 131 -11.38 4.08 -10.87
C THR A 131 -11.95 5.16 -9.96
N VAL A 132 -13.21 5.55 -10.17
CA VAL A 132 -13.87 6.58 -9.36
C VAL A 132 -14.01 6.12 -7.92
N LEU A 133 -14.46 4.88 -7.69
CA LEU A 133 -14.68 4.36 -6.34
C LEU A 133 -13.37 4.21 -5.55
N ILE A 134 -12.32 3.65 -6.14
CA ILE A 134 -11.05 3.48 -5.43
C ILE A 134 -10.38 4.82 -5.15
N SER A 135 -10.49 5.78 -6.07
CA SER A 135 -10.01 7.16 -5.86
C SER A 135 -10.80 7.85 -4.74
N ALA A 136 -12.12 7.70 -4.73
CA ALA A 136 -12.97 8.27 -3.69
C ALA A 136 -12.65 7.66 -2.31
N CYS A 137 -12.42 6.34 -2.24
CA CYS A 137 -12.01 5.68 -1.01
C CYS A 137 -10.70 6.27 -0.46
N GLY A 138 -9.68 6.44 -1.31
CA GLY A 138 -8.43 7.09 -0.92
C GLY A 138 -8.64 8.53 -0.47
N ALA A 139 -9.36 9.34 -1.26
CA ALA A 139 -9.62 10.74 -0.97
C ALA A 139 -10.42 10.96 0.32
N ILE A 140 -11.29 10.02 0.68
CA ILE A 140 -12.03 10.06 1.94
C ILE A 140 -11.16 9.57 3.09
N LEU A 141 -10.59 8.36 3.00
CA LEU A 141 -9.87 7.73 4.11
C LEU A 141 -8.58 8.45 4.48
N GLY A 142 -7.82 8.92 3.49
CA GLY A 142 -6.51 9.55 3.68
C GLY A 142 -6.51 10.72 4.67
N PRO A 143 -7.35 11.76 4.48
CA PRO A 143 -7.46 12.88 5.41
C PRO A 143 -7.80 12.49 6.87
N PHE A 144 -8.59 11.43 7.08
CA PHE A 144 -8.87 10.94 8.45
C PHE A 144 -7.63 10.31 9.08
N LEU A 145 -6.89 9.51 8.31
CA LEU A 145 -5.64 8.90 8.78
C LEU A 145 -4.62 9.98 9.13
N ASP A 146 -4.42 10.92 8.21
CA ASP A 146 -3.53 12.06 8.37
C ASP A 146 -3.90 12.93 9.59
N SER A 147 -5.19 13.11 9.85
CA SER A 147 -5.68 13.82 11.04
C SER A 147 -5.27 13.15 12.35
N TYR A 148 -5.06 11.82 12.40
CA TYR A 148 -4.50 11.19 13.60
C TYR A 148 -3.08 11.69 13.87
N HIS A 149 -2.23 11.78 12.86
CA HIS A 149 -0.85 12.25 13.02
C HIS A 149 -0.82 13.72 13.43
N SER A 150 -1.70 14.55 12.87
CA SER A 150 -1.91 15.93 13.36
C SER A 150 -2.34 15.97 14.83
N ALA A 151 -3.35 15.17 15.20
CA ALA A 151 -3.91 15.13 16.55
C ALA A 151 -2.93 14.61 17.61
N PHE A 152 -1.97 13.77 17.22
CA PHE A 152 -0.89 13.29 18.10
C PHE A 152 0.37 14.16 18.04
N GLY A 153 0.35 15.25 17.27
CA GLY A 153 1.49 16.15 17.11
C GLY A 153 2.66 15.53 16.35
N VAL A 154 2.44 14.47 15.57
CA VAL A 154 3.45 13.86 14.69
C VAL A 154 3.81 14.84 13.57
N LEU A 155 2.80 15.48 12.99
CA LEU A 155 2.95 16.50 11.94
C LEU A 155 2.06 17.71 12.22
N GLN A 156 2.37 18.83 11.60
CA GLN A 156 1.62 20.08 11.68
C GLN A 156 1.53 20.72 10.31
N TYR A 157 0.31 21.11 9.92
CA TYR A 157 0.09 21.94 8.74
C TYR A 157 0.33 23.41 9.08
N ASP A 158 0.92 24.14 8.14
CA ASP A 158 1.12 25.58 8.29
C ASP A 158 -0.24 26.32 8.26
N HIS A 159 -1.14 25.89 7.38
CA HIS A 159 -2.52 26.35 7.27
C HIS A 159 -3.48 25.15 7.15
N PRO A 160 -3.87 24.52 8.28
CA PRO A 160 -4.84 23.43 8.23
C PRO A 160 -6.18 23.96 7.71
N LEU A 161 -6.86 23.12 6.93
CA LEU A 161 -8.28 23.30 6.69
C LEU A 161 -8.99 23.25 8.04
N LEU A 162 -9.41 24.41 8.50
CA LEU A 162 -10.33 24.50 9.62
C LEU A 162 -11.67 23.92 9.14
N PRO A 163 -12.22 22.91 9.82
CA PRO A 163 -13.47 22.30 9.40
C PRO A 163 -14.61 23.32 9.42
N LEU A 164 -15.68 22.97 8.70
CA LEU A 164 -16.91 23.75 8.51
C LEU A 164 -17.62 24.00 9.85
N GLY A 165 -17.12 24.95 10.66
CA GLY A 165 -17.71 25.40 11.92
C GLY A 165 -16.79 25.24 13.13
N ASP A 166 -16.87 26.20 14.05
CA ASP A 166 -16.03 26.26 15.28
C ASP A 166 -16.15 25.01 16.17
N ASP A 167 -17.28 24.30 16.12
CA ASP A 167 -17.52 23.10 16.94
C ASP A 167 -16.83 21.82 16.42
N LEU A 168 -16.44 21.78 15.15
CA LEU A 168 -15.71 20.64 14.56
C LEU A 168 -14.21 20.88 14.50
N SER A 169 -13.72 22.03 14.97
CA SER A 169 -12.37 22.60 14.79
C SER A 169 -11.15 21.81 15.29
N GLY A 170 -11.30 20.51 15.57
CA GLY A 170 -10.20 19.58 15.84
C GLY A 170 -10.41 18.16 15.32
N PHE A 171 -11.49 17.91 14.57
CA PHE A 171 -11.85 16.57 14.11
C PHE A 171 -11.08 16.15 12.85
N LEU A 172 -10.90 17.09 11.92
CA LEU A 172 -10.18 16.88 10.67
C LEU A 172 -9.14 17.99 10.54
N THR A 173 -7.86 17.64 10.61
CA THR A 173 -6.73 18.55 10.45
C THR A 173 -5.92 18.05 9.26
N THR A 174 -6.14 18.68 8.11
CA THR A 174 -5.62 18.29 6.80
C THR A 174 -5.46 19.54 5.92
N ALA A 175 -4.79 19.46 4.77
CA ALA A 175 -4.79 20.53 3.75
C ALA A 175 -5.70 20.20 2.54
N THR A 176 -5.99 21.20 1.71
CA THR A 176 -6.87 21.06 0.51
C THR A 176 -6.34 20.08 -0.53
N TRP A 177 -5.02 19.96 -0.64
CA TRP A 177 -4.35 19.09 -1.59
C TRP A 177 -4.23 17.64 -1.11
N VAL A 178 -4.46 17.37 0.18
CA VAL A 178 -4.32 16.04 0.78
C VAL A 178 -5.36 15.05 0.23
N PRO A 179 -6.69 15.33 0.24
CA PRO A 179 -7.66 14.40 -0.34
C PRO A 179 -7.39 14.07 -1.81
N PRO A 180 -7.10 15.03 -2.72
CA PRO A 180 -6.73 14.72 -4.10
C PRO A 180 -5.50 13.82 -4.22
N LEU A 181 -4.45 14.04 -3.42
CA LEU A 181 -3.25 13.19 -3.44
C LEU A 181 -3.55 11.76 -2.98
N PHE A 182 -4.31 11.59 -1.89
CA PHE A 182 -4.70 10.25 -1.44
C PHE A 182 -5.67 9.57 -2.41
N GLY A 183 -6.54 10.31 -3.09
CA GLY A 183 -7.37 9.76 -4.15
C GLY A 183 -6.55 9.28 -5.35
N LEU A 184 -5.54 10.05 -5.75
CA LEU A 184 -4.59 9.64 -6.79
C LEU A 184 -3.79 8.40 -6.35
N ALA A 185 -3.37 8.32 -5.08
CA ALA A 185 -2.70 7.15 -4.54
C ALA A 185 -3.62 5.90 -4.61
N GLY A 186 -4.89 6.02 -4.19
CA GLY A 186 -5.88 4.95 -4.29
C GLY A 186 -6.08 4.47 -5.72
N PHE A 187 -6.14 5.40 -6.69
CA PHE A 187 -6.15 5.06 -8.12
C PHE A 187 -4.91 4.25 -8.53
N ILE A 188 -3.70 4.76 -8.25
CA ILE A 188 -2.45 4.14 -8.67
C ILE A 188 -2.31 2.74 -8.05
N ILE A 189 -2.51 2.63 -6.74
CA ILE A 189 -2.39 1.38 -5.98
C ILE A 189 -3.41 0.35 -6.48
N GLY A 190 -4.69 0.74 -6.61
CA GLY A 190 -5.75 -0.17 -7.06
C GLY A 190 -5.50 -0.71 -8.48
N TRP A 191 -5.07 0.15 -9.40
CA TRP A 191 -4.72 -0.28 -10.75
C TRP A 191 -3.44 -1.11 -10.79
N LEU A 192 -2.42 -0.74 -10.01
CA LEU A 192 -1.16 -1.50 -9.95
C LEU A 192 -1.40 -2.93 -9.45
N TYR A 193 -2.21 -3.11 -8.40
CA TYR A 193 -2.63 -4.43 -7.93
C TYR A 193 -3.30 -5.24 -9.04
N LEU A 194 -4.33 -4.67 -9.68
CA LEU A 194 -5.08 -5.34 -10.74
C LEU A 194 -4.17 -5.78 -11.89
N LEU A 195 -3.26 -4.91 -12.33
CA LEU A 195 -2.34 -5.20 -13.43
C LEU A 195 -1.33 -6.30 -13.05
N LEU A 196 -0.81 -6.28 -11.82
CA LEU A 196 0.12 -7.29 -11.32
C LEU A 196 -0.58 -8.65 -11.13
N ASP A 197 -1.80 -8.67 -10.60
CA ASP A 197 -2.59 -9.90 -10.46
C ASP A 197 -2.86 -10.55 -11.81
N LEU A 198 -3.24 -9.76 -12.82
CA LEU A 198 -3.41 -10.28 -14.19
C LEU A 198 -2.09 -10.81 -14.76
N TYR A 199 -0.99 -10.08 -14.56
CA TYR A 199 0.33 -10.49 -15.04
C TYR A 199 0.80 -11.81 -14.41
N PHE A 200 0.60 -11.99 -13.09
CA PHE A 200 1.02 -13.19 -12.39
C PHE A 200 0.03 -14.37 -12.52
N SER A 201 -1.24 -14.11 -12.81
CA SER A 201 -2.26 -15.15 -13.02
C SER A 201 -2.07 -15.92 -14.34
N ASP A 202 -1.63 -15.25 -15.40
CA ASP A 202 -1.47 -15.84 -16.73
C ASP A 202 -0.17 -16.68 -16.87
N GLY A 203 0.76 -16.57 -15.92
CA GLY A 203 2.16 -16.97 -16.10
C GLY A 203 2.48 -18.46 -16.06
N GLY A 204 1.55 -19.37 -15.71
CA GLY A 204 1.74 -20.84 -15.72
C GLY A 204 3.03 -21.39 -15.07
N GLY A 205 3.77 -20.56 -14.33
CA GLY A 205 5.19 -20.72 -14.10
C GLY A 205 5.53 -20.48 -12.64
N TRP A 206 5.89 -21.58 -11.96
CA TRP A 206 6.63 -21.72 -10.70
C TRP A 206 6.15 -20.99 -9.43
N ILE A 207 5.31 -19.96 -9.49
CA ILE A 207 4.69 -19.31 -8.31
C ILE A 207 3.15 -19.43 -8.36
N SER A 208 2.64 -20.52 -8.92
CA SER A 208 1.22 -20.89 -8.81
C SER A 208 1.11 -22.40 -8.60
N VAL A 209 1.50 -22.85 -7.41
CA VAL A 209 1.21 -24.23 -6.98
C VAL A 209 0.19 -24.26 -5.83
N ASN A 210 -0.11 -23.12 -5.20
CA ASN A 210 -1.17 -23.00 -4.18
C ASN A 210 -1.70 -21.55 -4.07
N ALA A 211 -1.81 -20.82 -5.19
CA ALA A 211 -2.55 -19.56 -5.16
C ALA A 211 -4.02 -19.91 -4.90
N ASP A 212 -4.36 -19.99 -3.62
CA ASP A 212 -5.71 -20.23 -3.13
C ASP A 212 -6.62 -19.21 -3.83
N VAL A 213 -7.62 -19.70 -4.57
CA VAL A 213 -8.54 -18.85 -5.36
C VAL A 213 -9.16 -17.77 -4.46
N ASN A 214 -9.30 -18.06 -3.17
CA ASN A 214 -9.76 -17.14 -2.13
C ASN A 214 -8.85 -15.92 -1.91
N LYS A 215 -7.60 -15.94 -2.39
CA LYS A 215 -6.68 -14.78 -2.34
C LYS A 215 -6.93 -13.77 -3.46
N LEU A 216 -7.35 -14.23 -4.64
CA LEU A 216 -7.68 -13.37 -5.79
C LEU A 216 -9.05 -12.71 -5.63
N TYR A 217 -9.92 -13.31 -4.82
CA TYR A 217 -11.26 -12.81 -4.53
C TYR A 217 -11.43 -12.67 -3.02
N PRO A 218 -10.83 -11.64 -2.40
CA PRO A 218 -10.93 -11.48 -0.96
C PRO A 218 -12.37 -11.24 -0.54
N ASP A 219 -12.81 -11.96 0.50
CA ASP A 219 -14.14 -11.74 1.09
C ASP A 219 -14.22 -10.34 1.71
N VAL A 220 -15.39 -9.72 1.64
CA VAL A 220 -15.63 -8.37 2.19
C VAL A 220 -15.20 -8.23 3.66
N PRO A 221 -15.49 -9.18 4.58
CA PRO A 221 -15.00 -9.10 5.96
C PRO A 221 -13.48 -9.07 6.07
N LYS A 222 -12.78 -9.78 5.19
CA LYS A 222 -11.32 -9.80 5.15
C LYS A 222 -10.75 -8.45 4.71
N ILE A 223 -11.37 -7.83 3.69
CA ILE A 223 -11.02 -6.48 3.22
C ILE A 223 -11.22 -5.47 4.36
N LEU A 224 -12.38 -5.49 5.00
CA LEU A 224 -12.69 -4.57 6.10
C LEU A 224 -11.74 -4.76 7.29
N ALA A 225 -11.39 -6.00 7.63
CA ALA A 225 -10.40 -6.29 8.67
C ALA A 225 -9.00 -5.76 8.29
N GLY A 226 -8.60 -5.86 7.02
CA GLY A 226 -7.35 -5.28 6.51
C GLY A 226 -7.33 -3.76 6.65
N ILE A 227 -8.38 -3.07 6.17
CA ILE A 227 -8.53 -1.60 6.30
C ILE A 227 -8.49 -1.19 7.78
N SER A 228 -9.10 -1.99 8.66
CA SER A 228 -9.11 -1.73 10.10
C SER A 228 -7.72 -1.84 10.71
N LEU A 229 -6.96 -2.88 10.34
CA LEU A 229 -5.60 -3.06 10.82
C LEU A 229 -4.71 -1.90 10.35
N PHE A 230 -4.82 -1.50 9.08
CA PHE A 230 -4.10 -0.36 8.53
C PHE A 230 -4.43 0.94 9.26
N THR A 231 -5.73 1.21 9.48
CA THR A 231 -6.19 2.38 10.24
C THR A 231 -5.68 2.36 11.67
N PHE A 232 -5.73 1.20 12.34
CA PHE A 232 -5.20 1.02 13.69
C PHE A 232 -3.70 1.25 13.74
N GLN A 233 -2.94 0.77 12.75
CA GLN A 233 -1.50 0.98 12.66
C GLN A 233 -1.15 2.47 12.53
N TYR A 234 -1.90 3.20 11.69
CA TYR A 234 -1.72 4.65 11.51
C TYR A 234 -2.00 5.43 12.81
N TRP A 235 -3.08 5.05 13.51
CA TRP A 235 -3.41 5.61 14.83
C TRP A 235 -2.34 5.27 15.87
N LEU A 236 -1.91 4.01 15.93
CA LEU A 236 -0.97 3.51 16.92
C LEU A 236 0.40 4.18 16.78
N SER A 237 0.86 4.44 15.56
CA SER A 237 2.14 5.15 15.37
C SER A 237 2.13 6.54 15.98
N GLY A 238 1.02 7.29 15.83
CA GLY A 238 0.85 8.59 16.46
C GLY A 238 0.71 8.48 17.99
N PHE A 239 -0.05 7.50 18.48
CA PHE A 239 -0.17 7.26 19.92
C PHE A 239 1.18 6.94 20.58
N LEU A 240 1.99 6.07 19.97
CA LEU A 240 3.32 5.73 20.48
C LEU A 240 4.24 6.97 20.49
N PHE A 241 4.20 7.79 19.44
CA PHE A 241 4.94 9.05 19.37
C PHE A 241 4.55 10.01 20.50
N LEU A 242 3.24 10.23 20.72
CA LEU A 242 2.74 11.09 21.81
C LEU A 242 3.21 10.60 23.19
N ASN A 243 3.30 9.28 23.39
CA ASN A 243 3.78 8.68 24.64
C ASN A 243 5.32 8.64 24.74
N GLY A 244 6.04 9.26 23.80
CA GLY A 244 7.49 9.38 23.85
C GLY A 244 8.24 8.08 23.58
N ALA A 245 7.61 7.10 22.92
CA ALA A 245 8.32 5.93 22.42
C ALA A 245 9.43 6.38 21.46
N ASP A 246 10.61 5.78 21.57
CA ASP A 246 11.71 6.11 20.68
C ASP A 246 11.45 5.60 19.25
N ARG A 247 12.15 6.18 18.29
CA ARG A 247 11.93 5.95 16.86
C ARG A 247 12.12 4.49 16.45
N LEU A 248 13.10 3.80 17.04
CA LEU A 248 13.39 2.40 16.74
C LEU A 248 12.26 1.51 17.25
N THR A 249 11.76 1.79 18.46
CA THR A 249 10.61 1.08 19.03
C THR A 249 9.36 1.24 18.16
N ILE A 250 9.03 2.46 17.74
CA ILE A 250 7.89 2.70 16.84
C ILE A 250 8.09 1.93 15.53
N THR A 251 9.25 2.08 14.89
CA THR A 251 9.57 1.42 13.62
C THR A 251 9.42 -0.10 13.73
N ALA A 252 9.96 -0.71 14.79
CA ALA A 252 9.90 -2.15 15.00
C ALA A 252 8.46 -2.66 15.19
N ILE A 253 7.68 -2.01 16.03
CA ILE A 253 6.27 -2.39 16.29
C ILE A 253 5.46 -2.30 15.00
N ILE A 254 5.55 -1.16 14.31
CA ILE A 254 4.79 -0.90 13.09
C ILE A 254 5.22 -1.86 11.97
N SER A 255 6.51 -2.19 11.85
CA SER A 255 7.00 -3.17 10.87
C SER A 255 6.48 -4.59 11.15
N VAL A 256 6.43 -5.01 12.42
CA VAL A 256 5.89 -6.33 12.78
C VAL A 256 4.40 -6.41 12.46
N ILE A 257 3.64 -5.35 12.75
CA ILE A 257 2.21 -5.28 12.43
C ILE A 257 2.01 -5.30 10.90
N ALA A 258 2.77 -4.50 10.15
CA ALA A 258 2.74 -4.48 8.69
C ALA A 258 3.00 -5.85 8.08
N ALA A 259 4.06 -6.53 8.52
CA ALA A 259 4.42 -7.87 8.05
C ALA A 259 3.33 -8.90 8.41
N GLY A 260 2.80 -8.85 9.63
CA GLY A 260 1.69 -9.71 10.06
C GLY A 260 0.41 -9.47 9.24
N GLY A 261 0.11 -8.20 8.95
CA GLY A 261 -1.00 -7.78 8.09
C GLY A 261 -0.85 -8.34 6.68
N PHE A 262 0.32 -8.18 6.06
CA PHE A 262 0.61 -8.73 4.74
C PHE A 262 0.40 -10.26 4.71
N VAL A 263 0.98 -11.00 5.65
CA VAL A 263 0.87 -12.47 5.69
C VAL A 263 -0.57 -12.93 5.90
N THR A 264 -1.35 -12.20 6.72
CA THR A 264 -2.72 -12.57 7.08
C THR A 264 -3.73 -12.22 5.99
N PHE A 265 -3.63 -11.02 5.41
CA PHE A 265 -4.66 -10.47 4.55
C PHE A 265 -4.39 -10.67 3.05
N ASP A 266 -3.13 -10.81 2.64
CA ASP A 266 -2.76 -10.89 1.23
C ASP A 266 -1.82 -12.08 0.98
N GLY A 267 -0.53 -11.90 1.29
CA GLY A 267 0.51 -12.90 1.10
C GLY A 267 0.74 -13.28 -0.36
N THR A 268 0.46 -12.39 -1.31
CA THR A 268 0.75 -12.53 -2.74
C THR A 268 2.01 -11.76 -3.16
N VAL A 269 2.59 -12.13 -4.30
CA VAL A 269 3.74 -11.41 -4.88
C VAL A 269 3.31 -10.02 -5.38
N ALA A 270 2.12 -9.92 -5.98
CA ALA A 270 1.55 -8.64 -6.39
C ALA A 270 1.48 -7.68 -5.20
N GLY A 271 0.90 -8.13 -4.08
CA GLY A 271 0.82 -7.33 -2.88
C GLY A 271 2.17 -6.94 -2.32
N LEU A 272 3.13 -7.86 -2.26
CA LEU A 272 4.48 -7.52 -1.81
C LEU A 272 5.11 -6.41 -2.66
N LEU A 273 4.95 -6.47 -3.99
CA LEU A 273 5.50 -5.46 -4.90
C LEU A 273 4.80 -4.11 -4.74
N VAL A 274 3.47 -4.10 -4.58
CA VAL A 274 2.71 -2.87 -4.34
C VAL A 274 3.11 -2.26 -2.99
N SER A 275 3.15 -3.05 -1.92
CA SER A 275 3.57 -2.61 -0.59
C SER A 275 5.00 -2.06 -0.58
N LEU A 276 5.93 -2.64 -1.36
CA LEU A 276 7.28 -2.09 -1.53
C LEU A 276 7.27 -0.77 -2.30
N ALA A 277 6.46 -0.69 -3.36
CA ALA A 277 6.32 0.53 -4.16
C ALA A 277 5.76 1.68 -3.32
N THR A 278 4.77 1.43 -2.44
CA THR A 278 4.23 2.45 -1.52
C THR A 278 5.20 2.79 -0.40
N ALA A 279 5.88 1.80 0.20
CA ALA A 279 6.89 2.00 1.24
C ALA A 279 8.06 2.90 0.81
N ILE A 280 8.38 2.92 -0.50
CA ILE A 280 9.40 3.80 -1.08
C ILE A 280 8.77 5.08 -1.63
N GLY A 281 7.70 4.95 -2.40
CA GLY A 281 7.06 6.05 -3.11
C GLY A 281 6.44 7.09 -2.18
N GLY A 282 5.77 6.67 -1.11
CA GLY A 282 5.18 7.56 -0.11
C GLY A 282 6.21 8.51 0.49
N PRO A 283 7.28 8.02 1.15
CA PRO A 283 8.34 8.85 1.70
C PRO A 283 9.03 9.78 0.68
N LEU A 284 9.21 9.33 -0.57
CA LEU A 284 9.77 10.20 -1.62
C LEU A 284 8.83 11.34 -2.01
N ILE A 285 7.52 11.08 -2.09
CA ILE A 285 6.51 12.11 -2.33
C ILE A 285 6.47 13.07 -1.15
N GLU A 286 6.48 12.58 0.09
CA GLU A 286 6.54 13.41 1.29
C GLU A 286 7.78 14.32 1.31
N TYR A 287 8.95 13.75 1.04
CA TYR A 287 10.18 14.52 0.89
C TYR A 287 10.02 15.64 -0.14
N GLY A 288 9.46 15.33 -1.30
CA GLY A 288 9.18 16.31 -2.36
C GLY A 288 8.21 17.40 -1.91
N LEU A 289 7.13 17.05 -1.22
CA LEU A 289 6.13 18.00 -0.73
C LEU A 289 6.72 18.94 0.33
N ILE A 290 7.44 18.40 1.31
CA ILE A 290 8.10 19.21 2.36
C ILE A 290 9.03 20.23 1.69
N HIS A 291 9.87 19.82 0.74
CA HIS A 291 10.83 20.74 0.13
C HIS A 291 10.21 21.73 -0.84
N THR A 292 9.13 21.37 -1.53
CA THR A 292 8.49 22.26 -2.52
C THR A 292 7.48 23.22 -1.90
N LEU A 293 6.87 22.86 -0.77
CA LEU A 293 5.86 23.68 -0.11
C LEU A 293 6.42 24.56 1.02
N VAL A 294 7.67 24.36 1.45
CA VAL A 294 8.32 25.23 2.45
C VAL A 294 8.23 26.70 2.02
N GLY A 295 7.71 27.53 2.93
CA GLY A 295 7.57 28.97 2.74
C GLY A 295 6.37 29.39 1.89
N THR A 296 5.57 28.46 1.38
CA THR A 296 4.33 28.76 0.64
C THR A 296 3.14 29.05 1.56
N GLY A 297 3.21 28.59 2.82
CA GLY A 297 2.08 28.60 3.77
C GLY A 297 1.12 27.42 3.60
N GLU A 298 1.21 26.68 2.50
CA GLU A 298 0.36 25.50 2.23
C GLU A 298 1.08 24.17 2.60
N GLY A 299 2.24 24.29 3.24
CA GLY A 299 3.08 23.17 3.62
C GLY A 299 2.64 22.48 4.91
N TYR A 300 3.39 21.45 5.24
CA TYR A 300 3.36 20.80 6.53
C TYR A 300 4.77 20.40 6.92
N HIS A 301 4.97 20.15 8.21
CA HIS A 301 6.24 19.69 8.73
C HIS A 301 6.02 18.66 9.83
N TYR A 302 6.91 17.67 9.89
CA TYR A 302 6.95 16.76 11.02
C TYR A 302 7.58 17.43 12.23
N THR A 303 7.03 17.15 13.41
CA THR A 303 7.61 17.60 14.69
C THR A 303 8.99 16.96 14.92
N ASP A 304 9.18 15.75 14.39
CA ASP A 304 10.44 15.04 14.38
C ASP A 304 11.05 15.02 12.97
N SER A 305 12.25 15.59 12.79
CA SER A 305 12.97 15.61 11.52
C SER A 305 13.49 14.25 11.04
N GLY A 306 13.33 13.21 11.86
CA GLY A 306 13.69 11.83 11.55
C GLY A 306 15.18 11.53 11.69
N GLU A 307 15.56 10.33 11.28
CA GLU A 307 16.90 9.75 11.41
C GLU A 307 17.93 10.40 10.49
N PHE A 308 17.50 10.79 9.29
CA PHE A 308 18.37 11.35 8.27
C PHE A 308 18.25 12.88 8.11
N GLY A 309 17.39 13.52 8.90
CA GLY A 309 17.11 14.95 8.77
C GLY A 309 16.39 15.32 7.47
N TRP A 310 15.71 14.35 6.84
CA TRP A 310 14.95 14.55 5.60
C TRP A 310 13.59 15.20 5.81
N GLY A 311 13.24 15.47 7.07
CA GLY A 311 12.00 16.15 7.44
C GLY A 311 10.85 15.20 7.76
N PHE A 312 11.08 13.88 7.81
CA PHE A 312 10.10 12.89 8.27
C PHE A 312 10.80 11.69 8.95
N PRO A 313 10.13 11.00 9.88
CA PRO A 313 10.68 9.84 10.59
C PRO A 313 10.55 8.52 9.82
N LEU A 314 11.51 7.61 9.98
CA LEU A 314 11.56 6.35 9.20
C LEU A 314 10.42 5.36 9.49
N TRP A 315 9.75 5.46 10.64
CA TRP A 315 8.59 4.59 10.93
C TRP A 315 7.41 4.83 9.99
N ILE A 316 7.44 5.89 9.17
CA ILE A 316 6.46 6.13 8.10
C ILE A 316 6.59 5.10 6.97
N ILE A 317 7.78 4.52 6.74
CA ILE A 317 8.01 3.48 5.73
C ILE A 317 7.09 2.26 5.96
N PRO A 318 7.11 1.59 7.13
CA PRO A 318 6.25 0.44 7.37
C PRO A 318 4.76 0.81 7.47
N VAL A 319 4.41 2.07 7.78
CA VAL A 319 3.01 2.55 7.65
C VAL A 319 2.58 2.48 6.18
N HIS A 320 3.37 3.03 5.26
CA HIS A 320 3.06 2.98 3.82
C HIS A 320 3.11 1.56 3.24
N GLN A 321 3.93 0.67 3.80
CA GLN A 321 4.00 -0.75 3.41
C GLN A 321 2.69 -1.51 3.66
N SER A 322 1.84 -1.02 4.57
CA SER A 322 0.63 -1.76 4.98
C SER A 322 -0.59 -1.46 4.10
N ASN A 323 -0.36 -0.75 2.99
CA ASN A 323 -1.33 -0.53 1.92
C ASN A 323 -1.42 -1.73 0.98
#